data_AF-A0A920PL26-F1
#
_entry.id   AF-A0A920PL26-F1
#
_cell.length_a   1.000
_cell.length_b   1.000
_cell.length_c   1.000
_cell.angle_alpha   90.00
_cell.angle_beta   90.00
_cell.angle_gamma   90.00
#
_symmetry.space_group_name_H-M   'P 1'
#
loop_
_entity.id
_entity.type
_entity.pdbx_description
1 polymer ?
#
loop_
_entity_poly.entity_id
_entity_poly.type
_entity_poly.pdbx_seq_one_letter_code
_entity_poly.pdbx_strand_id
1 'polypeptide(L)'
;MIIVGSTNADVGIQQGMDILKNGGSAMDAVEATIRLVEDNPDDHTVGYNSYPNILGDLQLDASIMDGATLETGAVAAMQGFREAISIARRVKDNLPHVYSPVKELNDSQRRWDSRNRPIC
;
A
#
# COMPACT_ATOMS: atom_id res chain seq x y z
N MET A 1 12.07 -1.38 20.05
CA MET A 1 11.31 -1.15 18.80
C MET A 1 9.89 -1.57 19.05
N ILE A 2 8.92 -0.76 18.62
CA ILE A 2 7.50 -0.98 18.86
C ILE A 2 6.80 -0.79 17.52
N ILE A 3 5.87 -1.69 17.19
CA ILE A 3 4.91 -1.52 16.11
C ILE A 3 3.50 -1.49 16.72
N VAL A 4 2.65 -0.60 16.24
CA VAL A 4 1.26 -0.47 16.67
C VAL A 4 0.41 -0.35 15.41
N GLY A 5 -0.69 -1.10 15.35
CA GLY A 5 -1.62 -1.09 14.23
C GLY A 5 -3.04 -1.42 14.68
N SER A 6 -4.00 -1.30 13.77
CA SER A 6 -5.37 -1.79 14.01
C SER A 6 -5.40 -3.32 14.09
N THR A 7 -6.57 -3.88 14.42
CA THR A 7 -6.78 -5.34 14.46
C THR A 7 -6.44 -6.02 13.13
N ASN A 8 -6.63 -5.35 12.00
CA ASN A 8 -6.31 -5.87 10.66
C ASN A 8 -4.81 -6.13 10.50
N ALA A 9 -3.95 -5.34 11.17
CA ALA A 9 -2.50 -5.45 11.06
C ALA A 9 -1.92 -6.72 11.71
N ASP A 10 -2.71 -7.45 12.50
CA ASP A 10 -2.25 -8.62 13.26
C ASP A 10 -1.51 -9.65 12.40
N VAL A 11 -2.02 -9.93 11.20
CA VAL A 11 -1.42 -10.87 10.24
C VAL A 11 -0.02 -10.45 9.78
N GLY A 12 0.31 -9.15 9.84
CA GLY A 12 1.59 -8.60 9.38
C GLY A 12 2.55 -8.15 10.47
N ILE A 13 2.08 -7.97 11.71
CA ILE A 13 2.86 -7.40 12.82
C ILE A 13 4.16 -8.20 13.06
N GLN A 14 4.08 -9.53 12.99
CA GLN A 14 5.24 -10.38 13.23
C GLN A 14 6.34 -10.14 12.20
N GLN A 15 5.99 -10.04 10.92
CA GLN A 15 6.94 -9.76 9.84
C GLN A 15 7.56 -8.37 9.97
N GLY A 16 6.76 -7.34 10.28
CA GLY A 16 7.27 -6.00 10.54
C GLY A 16 8.24 -5.96 11.73
N MET A 17 7.92 -6.66 12.82
CA MET A 17 8.79 -6.77 13.99
C MET A 17 10.12 -7.46 13.68
N ASP A 18 10.12 -8.48 12.82
CA ASP A 18 11.35 -9.17 12.45
C ASP A 18 12.27 -8.30 11.59
N ILE A 19 11.72 -7.47 10.70
CA ILE A 19 12.48 -6.44 9.97
C ILE A 19 13.16 -5.48 10.94
N LEU A 20 12.41 -4.96 11.92
CA LEU A 20 12.95 -4.05 12.93
C LEU A 20 14.06 -4.72 13.75
N LYS A 21 13.84 -5.95 14.24
CA LYS A 21 14.85 -6.72 15.00
C LYS A 21 16.16 -6.91 14.25
N ASN A 22 16.09 -7.03 12.92
CA ASN A 22 17.24 -7.20 12.06
C ASN A 22 17.91 -5.87 11.66
N GLY A 23 17.48 -4.73 12.23
CA GLY A 23 18.03 -3.41 11.95
C GLY A 23 17.48 -2.75 10.68
N GLY A 24 16.37 -3.26 10.14
CA GLY A 24 15.66 -2.64 9.02
C GLY A 24 14.98 -1.32 9.40
N SER A 25 14.56 -0.56 8.39
CA SER A 25 13.92 0.75 8.63
C SER A 25 12.46 0.61 9.10
N ALA A 26 11.95 1.64 9.78
CA ALA A 26 10.54 1.72 10.15
C ALA A 26 9.62 1.72 8.92
N MET A 27 10.07 2.32 7.81
CA MET A 27 9.36 2.34 6.54
C MET A 27 9.18 0.94 5.96
N ASP A 28 10.27 0.16 5.91
CA ASP A 28 10.25 -1.21 5.39
C ASP A 28 9.38 -2.12 6.27
N ALA A 29 9.43 -1.93 7.59
CA ALA A 29 8.63 -2.70 8.54
C ALA A 29 7.12 -2.44 8.36
N VAL A 30 6.71 -1.17 8.22
CA VAL A 30 5.30 -0.80 8.01
C VAL A 30 4.81 -1.26 6.64
N GLU A 31 5.58 -1.03 5.57
CA GLU A 31 5.19 -1.50 4.24
C GLU A 31 5.00 -3.02 4.20
N ALA A 32 5.95 -3.78 4.76
CA ALA A 32 5.85 -5.25 4.80
C ALA A 32 4.65 -5.73 5.63
N THR A 33 4.35 -5.06 6.74
CA THR A 33 3.18 -5.36 7.58
C THR A 33 1.89 -5.17 6.79
N ILE A 34 1.71 -4.00 6.16
CA ILE A 34 0.46 -3.65 5.47
C ILE A 34 0.27 -4.45 4.19
N ARG A 35 1.34 -4.81 3.46
CA ARG A 35 1.23 -5.69 2.28
C ARG A 35 0.58 -7.04 2.61
N LEU A 36 0.88 -7.61 3.77
CA LEU A 36 0.22 -8.85 4.21
C LEU A 36 -1.25 -8.66 4.54
N VAL A 37 -1.63 -7.48 5.05
CA VAL A 37 -3.04 -7.14 5.28
C VAL A 37 -3.77 -6.98 3.95
N GLU A 38 -3.17 -6.25 3.01
CA GLU A 38 -3.73 -6.05 1.66
C GLU A 38 -3.85 -7.35 0.87
N ASP A 39 -3.02 -8.35 1.15
CA ASP A 39 -3.07 -9.66 0.51
C ASP A 39 -3.97 -10.68 1.22
N ASN A 40 -4.52 -10.36 2.38
CA ASN A 40 -5.32 -11.28 3.18
C ASN A 40 -6.73 -11.47 2.58
N PRO A 41 -7.08 -12.64 2.02
CA PRO A 41 -8.38 -12.86 1.40
C PRO A 41 -9.54 -12.85 2.40
N ASP A 42 -9.26 -13.03 3.70
CA ASP A 42 -10.25 -13.03 4.77
C ASP A 42 -10.60 -11.61 5.26
N ASP A 43 -9.84 -10.59 4.84
CA ASP A 43 -10.10 -9.18 5.16
C ASP A 43 -10.87 -8.49 4.03
N HIS A 44 -12.16 -8.23 4.25
CA HIS A 44 -13.00 -7.54 3.27
C HIS A 44 -12.95 -6.01 3.38
N THR A 45 -12.09 -5.47 4.25
CA THR A 45 -11.97 -4.04 4.53
C THR A 45 -10.70 -3.41 3.99
N VAL A 46 -9.70 -4.22 3.61
CA VAL A 46 -8.40 -3.74 3.14
C VAL A 46 -7.93 -4.55 1.94
N GLY A 47 -7.53 -3.86 0.87
CA GLY A 47 -6.83 -4.50 -0.25
C GLY A 47 -7.65 -5.51 -1.05
N TYR A 48 -7.04 -6.66 -1.34
CA TYR A 48 -7.60 -7.72 -2.15
C TYR A 48 -8.89 -8.26 -1.53
N ASN A 49 -9.91 -8.50 -2.36
CA ASN A 49 -11.21 -9.03 -1.93
C ASN A 49 -12.01 -8.11 -0.98
N SER A 50 -11.68 -6.81 -0.96
CA SER A 50 -12.43 -5.80 -0.23
C SER A 50 -13.77 -5.46 -0.87
N TYR A 51 -14.68 -4.87 -0.08
CA TYR A 51 -16.00 -4.47 -0.57
C TYR A 51 -15.92 -3.36 -1.63
N PRO A 52 -16.65 -3.49 -2.75
CA PRO A 52 -16.69 -2.45 -3.76
C PRO A 52 -17.51 -1.24 -3.33
N ASN A 53 -17.36 -0.14 -4.06
CA ASN A 53 -18.20 1.05 -3.91
C ASN A 53 -19.63 0.82 -4.47
N ILE A 54 -20.49 1.85 -4.40
CA ILE A 54 -21.89 1.78 -4.87
C ILE A 54 -22.04 1.46 -6.37
N LEU A 55 -21.02 1.70 -7.18
CA LEU A 55 -20.99 1.37 -8.61
C LEU A 55 -20.50 -0.05 -8.88
N GLY A 56 -20.07 -0.78 -7.84
CA GLY A 56 -19.47 -2.10 -7.97
C GLY A 56 -17.97 -2.07 -8.27
N ASP A 57 -17.32 -0.89 -8.24
CA ASP A 57 -15.88 -0.79 -8.48
C ASP A 57 -15.11 -1.01 -7.16
N LEU A 58 -14.13 -1.91 -7.18
CA LEU A 58 -13.17 -2.06 -6.10
C LEU A 58 -12.10 -0.98 -6.22
N GLN A 59 -12.02 -0.13 -5.20
CA GLN A 59 -11.15 1.04 -5.16
C GLN A 59 -10.38 1.06 -3.84
N LEU A 60 -9.07 1.30 -3.94
CA LEU A 60 -8.17 1.29 -2.79
C LEU A 60 -7.55 2.65 -2.55
N ASP A 61 -7.42 2.98 -1.26
CA ASP A 61 -6.77 4.18 -0.76
C ASP A 61 -5.62 3.77 0.16
N ALA A 62 -4.48 4.45 0.04
CA ALA A 62 -3.34 4.23 0.93
C ALA A 62 -2.48 5.49 1.04
N SER A 63 -1.84 5.67 2.19
CA SER A 63 -0.82 6.69 2.38
C SER A 63 0.29 6.20 3.31
N ILE A 64 1.48 6.74 3.13
CA ILE A 64 2.66 6.42 3.91
C ILE A 64 3.52 7.66 4.12
N MET A 65 4.13 7.78 5.29
CA MET A 65 4.93 8.93 5.70
C MET A 65 6.21 8.48 6.38
N ASP A 66 7.33 9.12 6.02
CA ASP A 66 8.57 9.02 6.77
C ASP A 66 8.59 10.08 7.88
N GLY A 67 8.56 9.64 9.14
CA GLY A 67 8.57 10.56 10.27
C GLY A 67 9.86 11.36 10.44
N ALA A 68 10.98 10.90 9.86
CA ALA A 68 12.28 11.58 9.97
C ALA A 68 12.40 12.75 8.98
N THR A 69 11.86 12.58 7.76
CA THR A 69 11.99 13.57 6.67
C THR A 69 10.69 14.33 6.40
N LEU A 70 9.56 13.86 6.94
CA LEU A 70 8.19 14.31 6.63
C LEU A 70 7.76 14.05 5.17
N GLU A 71 8.57 13.35 4.39
CA GLU A 71 8.21 12.93 3.04
C GLU A 71 7.04 11.96 3.10
N THR A 72 6.04 12.19 2.25
CA THR A 72 4.77 11.49 2.27
C THR A 72 4.36 11.12 0.85
N GLY A 73 3.69 9.99 0.71
CA GLY A 73 3.06 9.57 -0.54
C GLY A 73 1.67 9.01 -0.27
N ALA A 74 0.74 9.29 -1.18
CA ALA A 74 -0.65 8.89 -1.06
C ALA A 74 -1.28 8.58 -2.42
N VAL A 75 -2.21 7.64 -2.41
CA VAL A 75 -3.07 7.27 -3.53
C VAL A 75 -4.51 7.13 -3.03
N ALA A 76 -5.47 7.43 -3.89
CA ALA A 76 -6.87 7.14 -3.60
C ALA A 76 -7.65 6.77 -4.87
N ALA A 77 -8.77 6.09 -4.67
CA ALA A 77 -9.68 5.55 -5.65
C ALA A 77 -9.02 4.61 -6.69
N MET A 78 -7.90 3.98 -6.32
CA MET A 78 -7.05 3.21 -7.23
C MET A 78 -7.70 1.87 -7.58
N GLN A 79 -7.67 1.48 -8.87
CA GLN A 79 -8.30 0.25 -9.37
C GLN A 79 -7.26 -0.63 -10.09
N GLY A 80 -7.41 -1.95 -10.00
CA GLY A 80 -6.55 -2.90 -10.74
C GLY A 80 -5.14 -3.04 -10.18
N PHE A 81 -4.94 -2.70 -8.92
CA PHE A 81 -3.69 -2.90 -8.19
C PHE A 81 -3.94 -3.65 -6.90
N ARG A 82 -3.00 -4.52 -6.54
CA ARG A 82 -3.09 -5.37 -5.36
C ARG A 82 -2.51 -4.72 -4.11
N GLU A 83 -1.45 -3.93 -4.27
CA GLU A 83 -0.61 -3.42 -3.18
C GLU A 83 -0.65 -1.89 -3.14
N ALA A 84 -1.67 -1.32 -2.48
CA ALA A 84 -1.88 0.13 -2.46
C ALA A 84 -0.78 0.86 -1.67
N ILE A 85 -0.35 0.30 -0.53
CA ILE A 85 0.68 0.90 0.32
C ILE A 85 2.03 1.04 -0.40
N SER A 86 2.41 0.05 -1.21
CA SER A 86 3.65 0.07 -1.98
C SER A 86 3.61 1.11 -3.09
N ILE A 87 2.43 1.36 -3.67
CA ILE A 87 2.27 2.40 -4.67
C ILE A 87 2.34 3.77 -4.00
N ALA A 88 1.72 3.96 -2.83
CA ALA A 88 1.88 5.17 -2.03
C ALA A 88 3.35 5.45 -1.69
N ARG A 89 4.14 4.42 -1.33
CA ARG A 89 5.59 4.57 -1.12
C ARG A 89 6.32 5.00 -2.39
N ARG A 90 5.95 4.45 -3.55
CA ARG A 90 6.53 4.87 -4.83
C ARG A 90 6.19 6.32 -5.19
N VAL A 91 4.98 6.80 -4.84
CA VAL A 91 4.61 8.21 -4.99
C VAL A 91 5.55 9.09 -4.17
N LYS A 92 5.77 8.75 -2.89
CA LYS A 92 6.74 9.44 -2.01
C LYS A 92 8.14 9.48 -2.64
N ASP A 93 8.63 8.34 -3.12
CA ASP A 93 10.05 8.19 -3.49
C ASP A 93 10.37 8.69 -4.91
N ASN A 94 9.41 8.68 -5.83
CA ASN A 94 9.68 8.91 -7.26
C ASN A 94 8.95 10.10 -7.86
N LEU A 95 7.93 10.65 -7.20
CA LEU A 95 7.13 11.74 -7.76
C LEU A 95 7.39 13.06 -7.02
N PRO A 96 7.30 14.20 -7.72
CA PRO A 96 7.50 15.51 -7.11
C PRO A 96 6.30 15.97 -6.27
N HIS A 97 5.21 15.20 -6.24
CA HIS A 97 3.96 15.51 -5.55
C HIS A 97 3.59 14.40 -4.56
N VAL A 98 2.86 14.77 -3.51
CA VAL A 98 2.49 13.87 -2.41
C VAL A 98 1.34 12.93 -2.76
N TYR A 99 0.43 13.35 -3.64
CA TYR A 99 -0.81 12.62 -3.93
C TYR A 99 -0.99 12.40 -5.43
N SER A 100 -1.22 11.15 -5.83
CA SER A 100 -1.45 10.79 -7.23
C SER A 100 -2.91 10.35 -7.46
N PRO A 101 -3.66 11.00 -8.37
CA PRO A 101 -5.02 10.60 -8.70
C PRO A 101 -5.05 9.37 -9.63
N VAL A 102 -6.11 8.56 -9.50
CA VAL A 102 -6.37 7.31 -10.27
C VAL A 102 -6.01 7.38 -11.75
N LYS A 103 -6.39 8.45 -12.43
CA LYS A 103 -6.18 8.60 -13.88
C LYS A 103 -4.70 8.60 -14.23
N GLU A 104 -3.88 9.28 -13.43
CA GLU A 104 -2.43 9.37 -13.63
C GLU A 104 -1.75 8.04 -13.31
N LEU A 105 -2.27 7.29 -12.32
CA LEU A 105 -1.80 5.93 -12.02
C LEU A 105 -2.13 4.95 -13.15
N ASN A 106 -3.33 4.98 -13.72
CA ASN A 106 -3.72 4.09 -14.82
C ASN A 106 -3.00 4.44 -16.14
N ASP A 107 -2.79 5.72 -16.42
CA ASP A 107 -2.01 6.17 -17.59
C ASP A 107 -0.52 5.83 -17.43
N SER A 108 0.01 5.92 -16.21
CA SER A 108 1.38 5.51 -15.91
C SER A 108 1.51 3.98 -15.85
N GLN A 109 0.49 3.22 -15.45
CA GLN A 109 0.44 1.75 -15.50
C GLN A 109 0.80 1.22 -16.89
N ARG A 110 0.23 1.81 -17.96
CA ARG A 110 0.60 1.48 -19.37
C ARG A 110 2.08 1.68 -19.70
N ARG A 111 2.78 2.54 -18.96
CA ARG A 111 4.22 2.81 -19.10
C ARG A 111 5.06 1.87 -18.23
N TRP A 112 4.50 1.35 -17.14
CA TRP A 112 5.18 0.48 -16.16
C TRP A 112 4.99 -1.03 -16.42
N ASP A 113 4.02 -1.42 -17.25
CA ASP A 113 3.55 -2.80 -17.43
C ASP A 113 4.45 -3.71 -18.30
N SER A 114 5.75 -3.77 -17.99
CA SER A 114 6.65 -4.78 -18.57
C SER A 114 6.80 -6.03 -17.71
N ARG A 115 6.25 -6.06 -16.49
CA ARG A 115 6.54 -7.12 -15.51
C ARG A 115 5.41 -7.55 -14.56
N ASN A 116 4.20 -6.99 -14.58
CA ASN A 116 3.14 -7.43 -13.66
C ASN A 116 1.95 -8.05 -14.38
N ARG A 117 1.51 -9.20 -13.89
CA ARG A 117 0.36 -9.93 -14.41
C ARG A 117 -0.91 -9.13 -14.11
N PRO A 118 -1.93 -9.18 -14.99
CA PRO A 118 -3.24 -8.62 -14.66
C PRO A 118 -3.81 -9.38 -13.45
N ILE A 119 -4.40 -8.65 -12.50
CA ILE A 119 -5.06 -9.24 -11.33
C ILE A 119 -6.48 -8.67 -11.28
N CYS A 120 -7.33 -9.27 -12.11
CA CYS A 120 -8.75 -9.49 -11.83
C CYS A 120 -8.95 -11.00 -11.88
#